data_AF-A0A2D9DRU9-F1
#
_entry.id   AF-A0A2D9DRU9-F1
#
_cell.length_a   1.000
_cell.length_b   1.000
_cell.length_c   1.000
_cell.angle_alpha   90.00
_cell.angle_beta   90.00
_cell.angle_gamma   90.00
#
_symmetry.space_group_name_H-M   'P 1'
#
loop_
_entity.id
_entity.type
_entity.pdbx_description
1 polymer ?
#
loop_
_entity_poly.entity_id
_entity_poly.type
_entity_poly.pdbx_seq_one_letter_code
_entity_poly.pdbx_strand_id
1 'polypeptide(L)' 'MTSRQTQSFKGNKQHLPSKPCKVCGREMTWRKAWAKNWDQVLYCSDKCRASRNKTAGP' A
#
# COMPACT_ATOMS: atom_id res chain seq x y z
N MET A 1 -17.31 -19.94 2.86
CA MET A 1 -16.36 -19.03 3.54
C MET A 1 -15.18 -18.84 2.60
N THR A 2 -15.22 -17.81 1.76
CA THR A 2 -14.32 -17.69 0.60
C THR A 2 -12.90 -17.32 1.02
N SER A 3 -11.99 -18.23 0.67
CA SER A 3 -10.54 -18.18 0.71
C SER A 3 -9.95 -16.82 0.28
N ARG A 4 -8.98 -16.31 1.04
CA ARG A 4 -7.97 -15.35 0.57
C ARG A 4 -6.62 -15.70 1.19
N GLN A 5 -6.06 -16.82 0.75
CA GLN A 5 -4.68 -17.18 1.04
C GLN A 5 -3.75 -16.15 0.40
N THR A 6 -2.97 -15.48 1.24
CA THR A 6 -1.89 -14.54 0.93
C THR A 6 -0.77 -15.28 0.21
N GLN A 7 -0.74 -15.18 -1.12
CA GLN A 7 0.39 -15.66 -1.91
C GLN A 7 1.61 -14.79 -1.62
N SER A 8 2.49 -15.30 -0.76
CA SER A 8 3.81 -14.76 -0.46
C SER A 8 4.68 -14.86 -1.72
N PHE A 9 4.87 -13.74 -2.40
CA PHE A 9 5.72 -13.68 -3.60
C PHE A 9 7.19 -13.75 -3.20
N LYS A 10 7.76 -14.94 -3.40
CA LYS A 10 9.18 -15.26 -3.42
C LYS A 10 9.89 -14.39 -4.46
N GLY A 11 10.47 -13.27 -4.02
CA GLY A 11 11.25 -12.38 -4.86
C GLY A 11 12.04 -11.43 -3.97
N ASN A 12 13.37 -11.51 -4.07
CA ASN A 12 14.34 -10.76 -3.29
C ASN A 12 14.13 -9.24 -3.49
N LYS A 13 13.22 -8.65 -2.70
CA LYS A 13 12.90 -7.22 -2.66
C LYS A 13 13.47 -6.56 -1.40
N GLN A 14 14.51 -7.14 -0.82
CA GLN A 14 15.09 -6.72 0.47
C GLN A 14 15.58 -5.27 0.47
N HIS A 15 15.86 -4.68 -0.70
CA HIS A 15 16.31 -3.29 -0.82
C HIS A 15 15.21 -2.31 -1.27
N LEU A 16 14.02 -2.80 -1.62
CA LEU A 16 12.94 -1.91 -1.97
C LEU A 16 12.22 -1.51 -0.68
N PRO A 17 12.06 -0.20 -0.43
CA PRO A 17 11.35 0.23 0.75
C PRO A 17 9.90 -0.25 0.63
N SER A 18 9.49 -1.09 1.58
CA SER A 18 8.10 -1.50 1.78
C SER A 18 7.54 -0.63 2.88
N LYS A 19 6.51 0.17 2.59
CA LYS A 19 5.79 0.97 3.58
C LYS A 19 4.37 0.41 3.72
N PRO A 20 3.81 0.27 4.93
CA PRO A 20 2.40 -0.08 5.08
C PRO A 20 1.52 1.10 4.68
N CYS A 21 0.41 0.83 3.99
CA CYS A 21 -0.57 1.87 3.67
C CYS A 21 -1.24 2.40 4.95
N LYS A 22 -1.25 3.72 5.15
CA LYS A 22 -1.85 4.36 6.34
C LYS A 22 -3.37 4.13 6.49
N VAL A 23 -4.06 3.69 5.44
CA VAL A 23 -5.53 3.52 5.45
C VAL A 23 -5.94 2.05 5.52
N CYS A 24 -5.33 1.19 4.71
CA CYS A 24 -5.70 -0.23 4.67
C CYS A 24 -4.69 -1.17 5.36
N GLY A 25 -3.55 -0.65 5.83
CA GLY A 25 -2.49 -1.45 6.48
C GLY A 25 -1.74 -2.42 5.57
N ARG A 26 -2.12 -2.52 4.28
CA ARG A 26 -1.49 -3.45 3.33
C ARG A 26 -0.09 -3.00 2.95
N GLU A 27 0.77 -3.97 2.69
CA GLU A 27 2.11 -3.75 2.14
C GLU A 27 2.02 -3.01 0.82
N MET A 28 2.60 -1.81 0.76
CA MET A 28 2.61 -1.02 -0.45
C MET A 28 3.59 -1.60 -1.45
N THR A 29 3.07 -2.11 -2.57
CA THR A 29 3.92 -2.56 -3.68
C THR A 29 4.71 -1.37 -4.23
N TRP A 30 6.03 -1.49 -4.25
CA TRP A 30 6.90 -0.51 -4.90
C TRP A 30 6.52 -0.31 -6.37
N ARG A 31 6.49 0.95 -6.82
CA ARG A 31 6.29 1.33 -8.22
C ARG A 31 7.42 2.25 -8.66
N LYS A 32 8.00 2.02 -9.84
CA LYS A 32 9.07 2.87 -10.40
C LYS A 32 8.66 4.34 -10.52
N ALA A 33 7.38 4.61 -10.81
CA ALA A 33 6.83 5.96 -10.86
C ALA A 33 6.92 6.71 -9.51
N TRP A 34 7.02 5.99 -8.40
CA TRP A 34 7.09 6.57 -7.07
C TRP A 34 8.51 6.81 -6.58
N ALA A 35 9.55 6.42 -7.32
CA ALA A 35 10.93 6.56 -6.87
C ALA A 35 11.30 8.00 -6.49
N LYS A 36 10.76 9.01 -7.20
CA LYS A 36 11.05 10.44 -6.97
C LYS A 36 10.27 11.06 -5.82
N ASN A 37 9.11 10.50 -5.46
CA ASN A 37 8.20 11.07 -4.47
C ASN A 37 7.82 10.07 -3.38
N TRP A 38 8.59 8.99 -3.23
CA TRP A 38 8.34 7.88 -2.31
C TRP A 38 8.16 8.33 -0.85
N ASP A 39 8.78 9.44 -0.48
CA ASP A 39 8.59 10.05 0.83
C ASP A 39 7.15 10.56 1.04
N GLN A 40 6.57 11.15 0.00
CA GLN A 40 5.20 11.67 -0.01
C GLN A 40 4.13 10.57 -0.23
N VAL A 41 4.52 9.39 -0.72
CA VAL A 41 3.57 8.28 -0.96
C VAL A 41 3.25 7.57 0.37
N LEU A 42 2.03 7.79 0.88
CA LEU A 42 1.52 7.22 2.13
C LEU A 42 0.40 6.17 1.93
N TYR A 43 -0.11 6.06 0.69
CA TYR A 43 -1.30 5.28 0.37
C TYR A 43 -1.05 4.35 -0.82
N CYS A 44 -1.54 3.11 -0.76
CA CYS A 44 -1.31 2.12 -1.83
C CYS A 44 -2.10 2.41 -3.13
N SER A 45 -3.10 3.29 -3.07
CA SER A 45 -3.98 3.63 -4.18
C SER A 45 -4.65 4.98 -3.95
N ASP A 46 -5.10 5.62 -5.03
CA ASP A 46 -5.92 6.85 -4.96
C ASP A 46 -7.22 6.64 -4.19
N LYS A 47 -7.78 5.42 -4.23
CA LYS A 47 -8.92 5.05 -3.39
C LYS A 47 -8.59 5.21 -1.91
N CYS A 48 -7.47 4.66 -1.44
CA CYS A 48 -7.04 4.83 -0.05
C CYS A 48 -6.75 6.30 0.29
N ARG A 49 -6.15 7.05 -0.64
CA ARG A 49 -5.93 8.51 -0.46
C ARG A 49 -7.25 9.26 -0.27
N ALA A 50 -8.27 8.94 -1.05
CA ALA A 50 -9.61 9.54 -0.94
C ALA A 50 -10.36 9.04 0.31
N SER A 51 -10.19 7.77 0.70
CA SER A 51 -10.84 7.17 1.86
C SER A 51 -10.37 7.74 3.20
N ARG A 52 -9.15 8.30 3.30
CA ARG A 52 -8.70 9.00 4.52
C ARG A 52 -9.67 10.11 4.95
N ASN A 53 -10.30 10.79 3.99
CA ASN A 53 -11.27 11.85 4.28
C ASN A 53 -12.69 11.29 4.45
N LYS A 54 -12.91 10.00 4.21
CA LYS A 54 -14.20 9.33 4.40
C LYS A 54 -14.29 8.56 5.71
N THR A 55 -13.24 8.55 6.54
CA THR A 55 -13.32 8.05 7.93
C THR A 55 -13.98 9.07 8.88
N ALA A 56 -14.89 9.88 8.35
CA ALA A 56 -15.90 10.61 9.10
C ALA A 56 -17.27 10.25 8.50
N GLY A 57 -17.71 9.02 8.78
CA GLY A 57 -19.12 8.75 9.07
C GLY A 57 -19.81 7.63 8.27
N PRO A 58 -20.78 6.93 8.89
CA PRO A 58 -20.99 6.75 10.34
C PRO A 58 -20.13 5.62 10.92
#